data_AF-A0A378PID1-F1
#
_entry.id   AF-A0A378PID1-F1
#
_cell.length_a   1.000
_cell.length_b   1.000
_cell.length_c   1.000
_cell.angle_alpha   90.00
_cell.angle_beta   90.00
_cell.angle_gamma   90.00
#
_symmetry.space_group_name_H-M   'P 1'
#
loop_
_entity.id
_entity.type
_entity.pdbx_description
1 polymer ?
#
loop_
_entity_poly.entity_id
_entity_poly.type
_entity_poly.pdbx_seq_one_letter_code
_entity_poly.pdbx_strand_id
1 'polypeptide(L)'
;MSKLKSWNDFLEPMEHEIKDCSIVLGVGACRVDDCKGKFDGIRTHCNIRNPESNQKVKTCDYFYIPNEKTLFLCVEFSDLLAQKNTRDDSIDKIKSLDIIRSEKKSIIKKLDSVSLISDEMADKIVNTDFILRKLYSRKYSEFICDIPNENYSKHFLIVYYLPNSDEIDRARMSDSQNDTFHNEEERLNSKLATHLFAYINNKIHWLEIRTFQEVYCN
;
A
#
# COMPACT_ATOMS: atom_id res chain seq x y z
N MET A 1 26.03 -7.48 -13.95
CA MET A 1 25.05 -6.67 -14.72
C MET A 1 23.74 -7.42 -14.64
N SER A 2 22.66 -6.79 -14.18
CA SER A 2 21.34 -7.42 -14.22
C SER A 2 20.92 -7.59 -15.68
N LYS A 3 20.32 -8.72 -16.02
CA LYS A 3 19.81 -9.00 -17.36
C LYS A 3 18.61 -8.08 -17.64
N LEU A 4 18.50 -7.53 -18.85
CA LEU A 4 17.26 -6.84 -19.28
C LEU A 4 16.08 -7.81 -19.14
N LYS A 5 14.99 -7.36 -18.50
CA LYS A 5 13.72 -8.08 -18.37
C LYS A 5 12.60 -7.34 -19.09
N SER A 6 11.59 -8.04 -19.56
CA SER A 6 10.32 -7.43 -19.99
C SER A 6 9.45 -7.13 -18.78
N TRP A 7 8.55 -6.15 -18.90
CA TRP A 7 7.51 -5.88 -17.91
C TRP A 7 6.75 -7.15 -17.49
N ASN A 8 6.45 -8.01 -18.46
CA ASN A 8 5.70 -9.24 -18.22
C ASN A 8 6.51 -10.32 -17.46
N ASP A 9 7.84 -10.18 -17.34
CA ASP A 9 8.65 -11.10 -16.52
C ASP A 9 8.39 -10.96 -15.01
N PHE A 10 7.69 -9.89 -14.61
CA PHE A 10 7.27 -9.63 -13.23
C PHE A 10 5.82 -10.03 -12.96
N LEU A 11 5.10 -10.54 -13.97
CA LEU A 11 3.71 -10.91 -13.86
C LEU A 11 3.58 -12.19 -13.02
N GLU A 12 2.85 -12.10 -11.92
CA GLU A 12 2.46 -13.23 -11.09
C GLU A 12 0.98 -13.14 -10.70
N PRO A 13 0.35 -14.25 -10.28
CA PRO A 13 -0.98 -14.17 -9.66
C PRO A 13 -0.97 -13.17 -8.51
N MET A 14 -1.96 -12.29 -8.47
CA MET A 14 -2.05 -11.30 -7.40
C MET A 14 -2.49 -12.00 -6.10
N GLU A 15 -1.51 -12.21 -5.22
CA GLU A 15 -1.68 -12.91 -3.95
C GLU A 15 -1.16 -12.05 -2.80
N HIS A 16 -1.82 -12.12 -1.64
CA HIS A 16 -1.33 -11.49 -0.41
C HIS A 16 -1.83 -12.24 0.84
N GLU A 17 -1.03 -12.20 1.90
CA GLU A 17 -1.41 -12.74 3.20
C GLU A 17 -1.80 -11.59 4.13
N ILE A 18 -3.11 -11.47 4.39
CA ILE A 18 -3.64 -10.64 5.48
C ILE A 18 -3.96 -11.60 6.64
N LYS A 19 -3.78 -11.16 7.88
CA LYS A 19 -4.12 -11.99 9.04
C LYS A 19 -5.59 -12.45 8.92
N ASP A 20 -5.80 -13.76 9.06
CA ASP A 20 -7.10 -14.42 8.96
C ASP A 20 -7.76 -14.37 7.55
N CYS A 21 -7.05 -13.92 6.50
CA CYS A 21 -7.52 -13.94 5.10
C CYS A 21 -6.37 -14.12 4.11
N SER A 22 -6.33 -15.29 3.44
CA SER A 22 -5.47 -15.47 2.28
C SER A 22 -6.17 -14.90 1.05
N ILE A 23 -5.58 -13.87 0.45
CA ILE A 23 -6.06 -13.26 -0.78
C ILE A 23 -5.39 -13.96 -1.94
N VAL A 24 -6.18 -14.66 -2.76
CA VAL A 24 -5.76 -15.18 -4.06
C VAL A 24 -6.73 -14.65 -5.09
N LEU A 25 -6.26 -13.71 -5.91
CA LEU A 25 -7.07 -13.15 -6.99
C LEU A 25 -6.74 -13.89 -8.28
N GLY A 26 -7.77 -14.26 -9.05
CA GLY A 26 -7.62 -14.95 -10.33
C GLY A 26 -6.98 -14.12 -11.46
N VAL A 27 -6.38 -12.97 -11.12
CA VAL A 27 -5.78 -12.03 -12.07
C VAL A 27 -4.27 -11.91 -11.86
N GLY A 28 -3.54 -11.68 -12.94
CA GLY A 28 -2.10 -11.44 -12.91
C GLY A 28 -1.78 -9.96 -12.76
N ALA A 29 -0.78 -9.64 -11.93
CA ALA A 29 -0.23 -8.29 -11.80
C ALA A 29 1.30 -8.33 -11.65
N CYS A 30 1.95 -7.22 -11.96
CA CYS A 30 3.40 -7.13 -11.90
C CYS A 30 3.85 -6.82 -10.47
N ARG A 31 4.66 -7.72 -9.89
CA ARG A 31 5.21 -7.58 -8.54
C ARG A 31 6.20 -6.41 -8.45
N VAL A 32 6.01 -5.52 -7.48
CA VAL A 32 6.82 -4.30 -7.30
C VAL A 32 7.80 -4.45 -6.15
N ASP A 33 7.32 -4.90 -4.99
CA ASP A 33 8.13 -5.14 -3.80
C ASP A 33 8.84 -6.51 -3.85
N ASP A 34 9.46 -6.94 -2.76
CA ASP A 34 10.24 -8.18 -2.74
C ASP A 34 9.43 -9.27 -2.03
N CYS A 35 9.29 -10.44 -2.66
CA CYS A 35 8.81 -11.62 -1.95
C CYS A 35 10.00 -12.45 -1.45
N LYS A 36 9.97 -12.85 -0.17
CA LYS A 36 11.00 -13.75 0.39
C LYS A 36 10.97 -15.09 -0.37
N GLY A 37 12.05 -15.40 -1.08
CA GLY A 37 12.24 -16.72 -1.70
C GLY A 37 11.62 -16.90 -3.10
N LYS A 38 11.07 -15.85 -3.72
CA LYS A 38 10.63 -15.85 -5.13
C LYS A 38 11.49 -14.88 -5.97
N PHE A 39 11.14 -14.72 -7.25
CA PHE A 39 11.79 -13.79 -8.18
C PHE A 39 11.78 -12.34 -7.66
N ASP A 40 12.84 -11.59 -7.95
CA ASP A 40 12.94 -10.17 -7.61
C ASP A 40 11.84 -9.36 -8.29
N GLY A 41 11.08 -8.57 -7.51
CA GLY A 41 10.15 -7.58 -8.03
C GLY A 41 10.84 -6.41 -8.72
N ILE A 42 10.05 -5.56 -9.37
CA ILE A 42 10.53 -4.44 -10.19
C ILE A 42 11.53 -3.54 -9.44
N ARG A 43 11.24 -3.20 -8.17
CA ARG A 43 12.12 -2.33 -7.36
C ARG A 43 13.52 -2.90 -7.21
N THR A 44 13.63 -4.19 -6.87
CA THR A 44 14.91 -4.84 -6.60
C THR A 44 15.67 -5.13 -7.88
N HIS A 45 14.98 -5.56 -8.94
CA HIS A 45 15.59 -5.76 -10.25
C HIS A 45 16.23 -4.48 -10.80
N CYS A 46 15.55 -3.35 -10.64
CA CYS A 46 16.05 -2.03 -11.02
C CYS A 46 17.01 -1.41 -9.98
N ASN A 47 17.25 -2.08 -8.85
CA ASN A 47 18.04 -1.58 -7.72
C ASN A 47 17.66 -0.14 -7.30
N ILE A 48 16.35 0.16 -7.27
CA ILE A 48 15.86 1.48 -6.90
C ILE A 48 15.94 1.64 -5.38
N ARG A 49 16.70 2.63 -4.93
CA ARG A 49 16.99 2.91 -3.51
C ARG A 49 16.72 4.36 -3.17
N ASN A 50 16.52 4.62 -1.88
CA ASN A 50 16.46 5.97 -1.35
C ASN A 50 17.83 6.65 -1.61
N PRO A 51 17.88 7.82 -2.28
CA PRO A 51 19.14 8.48 -2.60
C PRO A 51 19.95 8.94 -1.39
N GLU A 52 19.28 9.25 -0.28
CA GLU A 52 19.90 9.80 0.93
C GLU A 52 20.42 8.70 1.85
N SER A 53 19.62 7.66 2.08
CA SER A 53 19.95 6.58 3.03
C SER A 53 20.54 5.34 2.37
N ASN A 54 20.48 5.24 1.04
CA ASN A 54 20.81 4.03 0.26
C ASN A 54 20.03 2.77 0.67
N GLN A 55 18.95 2.95 1.45
CA GLN A 55 18.07 1.87 1.88
C GLN A 55 17.02 1.55 0.81
N LYS A 56 16.46 0.34 0.90
CA LYS A 56 15.31 -0.04 0.07
C LYS A 56 14.11 0.83 0.45
N VAL A 57 13.46 1.40 -0.55
CA VAL A 57 12.21 2.15 -0.36
C VAL A 57 11.04 1.20 -0.16
N LYS A 58 10.11 1.51 0.76
CA LYS A 58 8.82 0.80 0.87
C LYS A 58 7.93 1.19 -0.30
N THR A 59 7.19 0.27 -0.87
CA THR A 59 6.40 0.47 -2.10
C THR A 59 5.05 -0.21 -1.97
N CYS A 60 4.16 0.02 -2.94
CA CYS A 60 3.03 -0.88 -3.15
C CYS A 60 3.50 -2.31 -3.49
N ASP A 61 2.59 -3.26 -3.37
CA ASP A 61 2.84 -4.68 -3.68
C ASP A 61 2.86 -4.92 -5.20
N TYR A 62 1.86 -4.39 -5.92
CA TYR A 62 1.64 -4.71 -7.33
C TYR A 62 1.37 -3.49 -8.22
N PHE A 63 1.77 -3.60 -9.48
CA PHE A 63 1.27 -2.80 -10.58
C PHE A 63 0.29 -3.62 -11.40
N TYR A 64 -0.95 -3.16 -11.48
CA TYR A 64 -2.04 -3.86 -12.13
C TYR A 64 -2.68 -3.00 -13.20
N ILE A 65 -2.87 -3.56 -14.39
CA ILE A 65 -3.56 -2.91 -15.50
C ILE A 65 -4.78 -3.78 -15.79
N PRO A 66 -5.97 -3.40 -15.28
CA PRO A 66 -7.20 -4.12 -15.61
C PRO A 66 -7.46 -4.05 -17.12
N ASN A 67 -8.41 -4.85 -17.60
CA ASN A 67 -8.73 -4.97 -19.03
C ASN A 67 -9.02 -3.62 -19.73
N GLU A 68 -9.35 -2.57 -18.97
CA GLU A 68 -9.34 -1.19 -19.43
C GLU A 68 -7.92 -0.67 -19.69
N LYS A 69 -7.55 -0.62 -20.97
CA LYS A 69 -6.21 -0.27 -21.48
C LYS A 69 -5.71 1.15 -21.18
N THR A 70 -6.34 1.91 -20.29
CA THR A 70 -5.89 3.27 -19.90
C THR A 70 -5.75 3.46 -18.40
N LEU A 71 -6.20 2.50 -17.60
CA LEU A 71 -6.12 2.55 -16.14
C LEU A 71 -4.92 1.75 -15.66
N PHE A 72 -4.13 2.35 -14.78
CA PHE A 72 -2.98 1.72 -14.13
C PHE A 72 -3.17 1.84 -12.63
N LEU A 73 -3.18 0.72 -11.93
CA LEU A 73 -3.42 0.64 -10.50
C LEU A 73 -2.12 0.26 -9.79
N CYS A 74 -1.71 1.11 -8.84
CA CYS A 74 -0.68 0.77 -7.85
C CYS A 74 -1.42 0.18 -6.66
N VAL A 75 -1.32 -1.13 -6.45
CA VAL A 75 -2.13 -1.88 -5.47
C VAL A 75 -1.28 -2.22 -4.26
N GLU A 76 -1.75 -1.78 -3.10
CA GLU A 76 -1.19 -2.07 -1.78
C GLU A 76 -2.23 -2.80 -0.95
N PHE A 77 -1.92 -4.01 -0.49
CA PHE A 77 -2.75 -4.74 0.45
C PHE A 77 -2.38 -4.36 1.88
N SER A 78 -3.37 -3.90 2.65
CA SER A 78 -3.15 -3.42 4.00
C SER A 78 -3.98 -4.18 5.02
N ASP A 79 -3.29 -4.82 5.97
CA ASP A 79 -3.89 -5.40 7.18
C ASP A 79 -4.15 -4.31 8.23
N LEU A 80 -5.07 -3.42 7.92
CA LEU A 80 -5.39 -2.27 8.75
C LEU A 80 -5.93 -2.68 10.13
N LEU A 81 -6.66 -3.79 10.21
CA LEU A 81 -7.22 -4.29 11.47
C LEU A 81 -6.11 -4.84 12.38
N ALA A 82 -5.17 -5.64 11.86
CA ALA A 82 -4.05 -6.10 12.67
C ALA A 82 -3.12 -4.94 13.10
N GLN A 83 -2.91 -3.96 12.22
CA GLN A 83 -2.15 -2.75 12.55
C GLN A 83 -2.83 -1.95 13.67
N LYS A 84 -4.15 -1.77 13.59
CA LYS A 84 -4.95 -1.13 14.65
C LYS A 84 -4.86 -1.91 15.97
N ASN A 85 -5.10 -3.22 15.95
CA ASN A 85 -5.05 -4.05 17.15
C ASN A 85 -3.67 -4.01 17.81
N THR A 86 -2.60 -4.07 17.03
CA THR A 86 -1.22 -3.98 17.54
C THR A 86 -0.95 -2.63 18.21
N ARG A 87 -1.49 -1.53 17.65
CA ARG A 87 -1.42 -0.20 18.25
C ARG A 87 -2.18 -0.15 19.57
N ASP A 88 -3.42 -0.62 19.57
CA ASP A 88 -4.31 -0.59 20.74
C ASP A 88 -3.72 -1.44 21.89
N ASP A 89 -3.17 -2.62 21.58
CA ASP A 89 -2.41 -3.46 22.52
C ASP A 89 -1.19 -2.73 23.10
N SER A 90 -0.47 -1.96 22.27
CA SER A 90 0.68 -1.17 22.72
C SER A 90 0.26 -0.04 23.67
N ILE A 91 -0.87 0.62 23.37
CA ILE A 91 -1.47 1.63 24.23
C ILE A 91 -1.87 1.02 25.57
N ASP A 92 -2.51 -0.15 25.57
CA ASP A 92 -2.96 -0.80 26.80
C ASP A 92 -1.80 -1.32 27.64
N LYS A 93 -0.72 -1.81 27.02
CA LYS A 93 0.55 -2.08 27.70
C LYS A 93 1.08 -0.83 28.39
N ILE A 94 1.10 0.32 27.72
CA ILE A 94 1.56 1.58 28.32
C ILE A 94 0.66 2.05 29.46
N LYS A 95 -0.66 1.89 29.33
CA LYS A 95 -1.60 2.16 30.43
C LYS A 95 -1.31 1.29 31.65
N SER A 96 -0.87 0.05 31.45
CA SER A 96 -0.55 -0.92 32.50
C SER A 96 0.82 -0.70 33.18
N LEU A 97 1.76 0.02 32.56
CA LEU A 97 3.08 0.30 33.15
C LEU A 97 2.97 1.09 34.45
N ASP A 98 3.82 0.88 35.45
CA ASP A 98 3.82 1.68 36.68
C ASP A 98 4.69 2.95 36.53
N ILE A 99 4.23 3.87 35.66
CA ILE A 99 4.87 5.16 35.39
C ILE A 99 3.91 6.33 35.65
N ILE A 100 4.44 7.55 35.76
CA ILE A 100 3.67 8.74 36.14
C ILE A 100 2.56 8.98 35.10
N ARG A 101 1.34 9.29 35.57
CA ARG A 101 0.14 9.46 34.73
C ARG A 101 0.30 10.51 33.62
N SER A 102 1.04 11.59 33.87
CA SER A 102 1.35 12.62 32.87
C SER A 102 2.26 12.10 31.76
N GLU A 103 3.23 11.26 32.11
CA GLU A 103 4.14 10.60 31.16
C GLU A 103 3.38 9.61 30.30
N LYS A 104 2.50 8.77 30.90
CA LYS A 104 1.60 7.88 30.14
C LYS A 104 0.78 8.65 29.11
N LYS A 105 0.12 9.74 29.54
CA LYS A 105 -0.69 10.59 28.64
C LYS A 105 0.15 11.17 27.51
N SER A 106 1.38 11.60 27.78
CA SER A 106 2.28 12.15 26.78
C SER A 106 2.69 11.08 25.75
N ILE A 107 3.04 9.88 26.20
CA ILE A 107 3.45 8.76 25.34
C ILE A 107 2.27 8.27 24.49
N ILE A 108 1.11 8.05 25.10
CA ILE A 108 -0.12 7.65 24.38
C ILE A 108 -0.51 8.72 23.36
N LYS A 109 -0.50 10.01 23.74
CA LYS A 109 -0.78 11.10 22.80
C LYS A 109 0.20 11.12 21.62
N LYS A 110 1.47 10.81 21.85
CA LYS A 110 2.46 10.68 20.76
C LYS A 110 2.14 9.50 19.85
N LEU A 111 1.81 8.33 20.41
CA LEU A 111 1.39 7.15 19.65
C LEU A 111 0.07 7.36 18.88
N ASP A 112 -0.88 8.10 19.45
CA ASP A 112 -2.14 8.44 18.79
C ASP A 112 -1.95 9.50 17.69
N SER A 113 -0.98 10.41 17.88
CA SER A 113 -0.65 11.46 16.90
C SER A 113 0.19 10.96 15.73
N VAL A 114 0.98 9.91 15.95
CA VAL A 114 1.72 9.18 14.93
C VAL A 114 0.80 8.07 14.46
N SER A 115 -0.06 8.34 13.48
CA SER A 115 -0.72 7.24 12.81
C SER A 115 0.33 6.48 11.99
N LEU A 116 0.87 5.41 12.58
CA LEU A 116 1.80 4.50 11.93
C LEU A 116 1.23 3.99 10.60
N ILE A 117 -0.09 3.85 10.50
CA ILE A 117 -0.80 3.42 9.30
C ILE A 117 -0.69 4.50 8.22
N SER A 118 -1.15 5.72 8.51
CA SER A 118 -1.11 6.82 7.54
C SER A 118 0.33 7.21 7.16
N ASP A 119 1.28 7.17 8.10
CA ASP A 119 2.69 7.46 7.83
C ASP A 119 3.31 6.41 6.90
N GLU A 120 3.08 5.13 7.19
CA GLU A 120 3.58 4.06 6.33
C GLU A 120 2.94 4.13 4.93
N MET A 121 1.63 4.37 4.84
CA MET A 121 0.95 4.52 3.55
C MET A 121 1.45 5.73 2.78
N ALA A 122 1.65 6.88 3.43
CA ALA A 122 2.21 8.07 2.79
C ALA A 122 3.59 7.78 2.20
N ASP A 123 4.47 7.13 2.95
CA ASP A 123 5.80 6.73 2.48
C ASP A 123 5.69 5.79 1.27
N LYS A 124 4.80 4.78 1.32
CA LYS A 124 4.61 3.85 0.20
C LYS A 124 4.11 4.56 -1.05
N ILE A 125 3.18 5.50 -0.94
CA ILE A 125 2.63 6.26 -2.08
C ILE A 125 3.72 7.15 -2.71
N VAL A 126 4.43 7.93 -1.89
CA VAL A 126 5.52 8.80 -2.36
C VAL A 126 6.64 8.00 -3.03
N ASN A 127 7.06 6.90 -2.42
CA ASN A 127 8.09 6.03 -2.99
C ASN A 127 7.63 5.32 -4.26
N THR A 128 6.34 5.01 -4.38
CA THR A 128 5.78 4.40 -5.59
C THR A 128 5.78 5.39 -6.76
N ASP A 129 5.41 6.65 -6.53
CA ASP A 129 5.54 7.72 -7.54
C ASP A 129 7.01 7.92 -7.96
N PHE A 130 7.92 7.88 -6.99
CA PHE A 130 9.35 7.93 -7.26
C PHE A 130 9.81 6.76 -8.16
N ILE A 131 9.34 5.54 -7.91
CA ILE A 131 9.66 4.37 -8.75
C ILE A 131 9.12 4.55 -10.15
N LEU A 132 7.86 4.96 -10.32
CA LEU A 132 7.27 5.23 -11.63
C LEU A 132 8.13 6.26 -12.40
N ARG A 133 8.53 7.34 -11.73
CA ARG A 133 9.44 8.34 -12.31
C ARG A 133 10.79 7.77 -12.73
N LYS A 134 11.33 6.80 -12.00
CA LYS A 134 12.57 6.11 -12.42
C LYS A 134 12.33 5.22 -13.62
N LEU A 135 11.28 4.40 -13.60
CA LEU A 135 10.94 3.47 -14.69
C LEU A 135 10.73 4.19 -16.02
N TYR A 136 10.03 5.33 -16.02
CA TYR A 136 9.80 6.12 -17.23
C TYR A 136 10.98 7.01 -17.64
N SER A 137 12.04 7.09 -16.82
CA SER A 137 13.25 7.79 -17.23
C SER A 137 14.10 6.95 -18.19
N ARG A 138 14.73 7.59 -19.17
CA ARG A 138 15.62 6.94 -20.15
C ARG A 138 16.74 6.07 -19.54
N LYS A 139 17.09 6.31 -18.27
CA LYS A 139 18.12 5.54 -17.57
C LYS A 139 17.68 4.10 -17.29
N TYR A 140 16.39 3.83 -17.16
CA TYR A 140 15.91 2.50 -16.72
C TYR A 140 15.47 1.58 -17.85
N SER A 141 15.48 2.06 -19.10
CA SER A 141 15.21 1.23 -20.28
C SER A 141 16.26 0.14 -20.51
N GLU A 142 17.42 0.21 -19.82
CA GLU A 142 18.43 -0.85 -19.83
C GLU A 142 18.11 -2.01 -18.88
N PHE A 143 17.19 -1.81 -17.92
CA PHE A 143 16.81 -2.81 -16.93
C PHE A 143 15.47 -3.47 -17.24
N ILE A 144 14.49 -2.69 -17.72
CA ILE A 144 13.15 -3.16 -18.06
C ILE A 144 12.71 -2.63 -19.42
N CYS A 145 12.23 -3.51 -20.31
CA CYS A 145 11.54 -3.18 -21.55
C CYS A 145 10.02 -3.38 -21.46
N ASP A 146 9.30 -2.94 -22.47
CA ASP A 146 7.84 -3.10 -22.59
C ASP A 146 7.04 -2.46 -21.45
N ILE A 147 7.56 -1.39 -20.85
CA ILE A 147 6.87 -0.64 -19.79
C ILE A 147 5.54 -0.09 -20.34
N PRO A 148 4.42 -0.23 -19.61
CA PRO A 148 3.11 0.30 -20.00
C PRO A 148 3.12 1.78 -20.31
N ASN A 149 2.18 2.25 -21.13
CA ASN A 149 2.16 3.63 -21.60
C ASN A 149 2.19 4.65 -20.45
N GLU A 150 3.11 5.61 -20.57
CA GLU A 150 3.33 6.68 -19.60
C GLU A 150 2.07 7.52 -19.33
N ASN A 151 1.17 7.63 -20.32
CA ASN A 151 -0.04 8.43 -20.24
C ASN A 151 -1.25 7.72 -19.63
N TYR A 152 -1.12 6.45 -19.22
CA TYR A 152 -2.20 5.78 -18.47
C TYR A 152 -2.49 6.54 -17.18
N SER A 153 -3.79 6.63 -16.84
CA SER A 153 -4.22 7.24 -15.58
C SER A 153 -3.82 6.31 -14.44
N LYS A 154 -2.90 6.79 -13.60
CA LYS A 154 -2.29 6.03 -12.50
C LYS A 154 -2.97 6.39 -11.20
N HIS A 155 -3.61 5.41 -10.61
CA HIS A 155 -4.29 5.51 -9.32
C HIS A 155 -3.54 4.67 -8.30
N PHE A 156 -3.60 5.06 -7.03
CA PHE A 156 -3.09 4.26 -5.92
C PHE A 156 -4.28 3.67 -5.15
N LEU A 157 -4.31 2.36 -4.98
CA LEU A 157 -5.37 1.65 -4.27
C LEU A 157 -4.78 1.03 -3.00
N ILE A 158 -5.37 1.37 -1.87
CA ILE A 158 -5.16 0.69 -0.59
C ILE A 158 -6.31 -0.31 -0.45
N VAL A 159 -6.00 -1.58 -0.65
CA VAL A 159 -6.97 -2.68 -0.59
C VAL A 159 -6.90 -3.32 0.79
N TYR A 160 -8.03 -3.39 1.48
CA TYR A 160 -8.10 -3.90 2.84
C TYR A 160 -9.15 -5.00 3.00
N TYR A 161 -8.99 -5.80 4.06
CA TYR A 161 -9.93 -6.85 4.43
C TYR A 161 -10.65 -6.51 5.74
N LEU A 162 -11.95 -6.78 5.78
CA LEU A 162 -12.77 -6.75 6.98
C LEU A 162 -13.30 -8.17 7.26
N PRO A 163 -12.90 -8.81 8.37
CA PRO A 163 -13.46 -10.08 8.78
C PRO A 163 -14.98 -9.95 9.07
N ASN A 164 -15.77 -10.96 8.68
CA ASN A 164 -17.21 -11.08 8.95
C ASN A 164 -18.12 -10.01 8.32
N SER A 165 -17.91 -9.65 7.04
CA SER A 165 -18.84 -8.78 6.30
C SER A 165 -20.10 -9.50 5.79
N ASP A 166 -20.74 -10.32 6.63
CA ASP A 166 -22.14 -10.70 6.42
C ASP A 166 -23.01 -9.46 6.61
N GLU A 167 -24.07 -9.34 5.82
CA GLU A 167 -24.87 -8.11 5.68
C GLU A 167 -25.47 -7.61 7.02
N ILE A 168 -25.71 -8.54 7.95
CA ILE A 168 -26.22 -8.29 9.31
C ILE A 168 -25.12 -7.84 10.27
N ASP A 169 -23.88 -8.30 10.07
CA ASP A 169 -22.72 -7.86 10.84
C ASP A 169 -22.17 -6.53 10.32
N ARG A 170 -22.34 -6.16 9.04
CA ARG A 170 -22.00 -4.81 8.54
C ARG A 170 -22.71 -3.67 9.27
N ALA A 171 -23.98 -3.88 9.65
CA ALA A 171 -24.76 -2.91 10.43
C ALA A 171 -24.38 -2.86 11.92
N ARG A 172 -23.64 -3.88 12.42
CA ARG A 172 -23.25 -4.06 13.83
C ARG A 172 -21.75 -3.91 14.07
N MET A 173 -20.92 -4.04 13.04
CA MET A 173 -19.53 -3.59 12.95
C MET A 173 -19.57 -2.07 12.94
N SER A 174 -19.88 -1.58 14.14
CA SER A 174 -20.27 -0.25 14.56
C SER A 174 -19.60 0.90 13.83
N ASP A 175 -20.30 2.02 13.75
CA ASP A 175 -19.82 3.38 13.48
C ASP A 175 -18.34 3.60 13.86
N SER A 176 -17.86 3.07 15.00
CA SER A 176 -16.47 3.20 15.45
C SER A 176 -15.35 2.64 14.55
N GLN A 177 -15.58 1.57 13.77
CA GLN A 177 -14.57 1.03 12.85
C GLN A 177 -14.55 1.80 11.53
N ASN A 178 -15.73 2.09 10.97
CA ASN A 178 -15.87 2.97 9.81
C ASN A 178 -15.31 4.36 10.07
N ASP A 179 -15.58 4.93 11.25
CA ASP A 179 -14.99 6.19 11.71
C ASP A 179 -13.47 6.09 11.76
N THR A 180 -12.91 4.94 12.16
CA THR A 180 -11.45 4.77 12.19
C THR A 180 -10.87 4.79 10.77
N PHE A 181 -11.46 4.08 9.81
CA PHE A 181 -10.97 4.08 8.43
C PHE A 181 -11.10 5.45 7.78
N HIS A 182 -12.24 6.11 7.97
CA HIS A 182 -12.47 7.45 7.46
C HIS A 182 -11.46 8.45 8.03
N ASN A 183 -11.20 8.40 9.34
CA ASN A 183 -10.18 9.24 9.98
C ASN A 183 -8.77 8.97 9.43
N GLU A 184 -8.42 7.72 9.15
CA GLU A 184 -7.12 7.37 8.57
C GLU A 184 -7.00 7.83 7.11
N GLU A 185 -8.06 7.70 6.33
CA GLU A 185 -8.15 8.24 4.98
C GLU A 185 -8.00 9.77 4.96
N GLU A 186 -8.73 10.50 5.82
CA GLU A 186 -8.63 11.96 5.95
C GLU A 186 -7.22 12.40 6.36
N ARG A 187 -6.61 11.70 7.31
CA ARG A 187 -5.23 11.97 7.77
C ARG A 187 -4.22 11.74 6.66
N LEU A 188 -4.33 10.62 5.93
CA LEU A 188 -3.48 10.32 4.81
C LEU A 188 -3.62 11.39 3.71
N ASN A 189 -4.84 11.72 3.33
CA ASN A 189 -5.12 12.77 2.35
C ASN A 189 -4.55 14.12 2.79
N SER A 190 -4.67 14.48 4.07
CA SER A 190 -4.09 15.71 4.63
C SER A 190 -2.56 15.72 4.56
N LYS A 191 -1.90 14.58 4.85
CA LYS A 191 -0.44 14.45 4.73
C LYS A 191 0.04 14.56 3.28
N LEU A 192 -0.74 14.04 2.35
CA LEU A 192 -0.39 14.00 0.93
C LEU A 192 -0.84 15.23 0.15
N ALA A 193 -1.71 16.08 0.71
CA ALA A 193 -2.25 17.27 0.05
C ALA A 193 -1.18 18.26 -0.45
N THR A 194 -0.02 18.29 0.21
CA THR A 194 1.11 19.16 -0.17
C THR A 194 2.14 18.47 -1.06
N HIS A 195 2.00 17.17 -1.31
CA HIS A 195 2.91 16.41 -2.15
C HIS A 195 2.54 16.58 -3.62
N LEU A 196 3.54 16.94 -4.44
CA LEU A 196 3.38 17.00 -5.89
C LEU A 196 3.81 15.67 -6.49
N PHE A 197 2.82 14.87 -6.90
CA PHE A 197 3.05 13.62 -7.59
C PHE A 197 3.29 13.84 -9.08
N ALA A 198 4.29 13.15 -9.63
CA ALA A 198 4.63 13.26 -11.05
C ALA A 198 3.80 12.30 -11.92
N TYR A 199 3.47 11.13 -11.40
CA TYR A 199 2.81 10.05 -12.14
C TYR A 199 1.49 9.64 -11.51
N ILE A 200 1.40 9.54 -10.19
CA ILE A 200 0.14 9.24 -9.50
C ILE A 200 -0.79 10.45 -9.63
N ASN A 201 -2.00 10.27 -10.14
CA ASN A 201 -2.93 11.37 -10.45
C ASN A 201 -3.61 11.99 -9.20
N ASN A 202 -2.97 11.99 -8.03
CA ASN A 202 -3.56 12.36 -6.73
C ASN A 202 -4.86 11.60 -6.41
N LYS A 203 -5.05 10.44 -7.03
CA LYS A 203 -6.23 9.59 -6.91
C LYS A 203 -5.85 8.39 -6.07
N ILE A 204 -5.96 8.56 -4.76
CA ILE A 204 -5.73 7.53 -3.76
C ILE A 204 -7.09 7.05 -3.30
N HIS A 205 -7.31 5.74 -3.31
CA HIS A 205 -8.61 5.15 -2.96
C HIS A 205 -8.41 4.04 -1.94
N TRP A 206 -9.35 3.95 -1.00
CA TRP A 206 -9.45 2.85 -0.06
C TRP A 206 -10.58 1.93 -0.50
N LEU A 207 -10.29 0.65 -0.73
CA LEU A 207 -11.29 -0.32 -1.18
C LEU A 207 -11.25 -1.58 -0.32
N GLU A 208 -12.41 -2.07 0.07
CA GLU A 208 -12.53 -3.44 0.59
C GLU A 208 -12.16 -4.42 -0.53
N ILE A 209 -11.50 -5.52 -0.17
CA ILE A 209 -11.07 -6.57 -1.09
C ILE A 209 -12.22 -7.13 -1.94
N ARG A 210 -13.44 -7.24 -1.39
CA ARG A 210 -14.61 -7.71 -2.14
C ARG A 210 -14.97 -6.76 -3.28
N THR A 211 -15.02 -5.46 -3.00
CA THR A 211 -15.25 -4.43 -4.03
C THR A 211 -14.14 -4.42 -5.07
N PHE A 212 -12.88 -4.56 -4.65
CA PHE A 212 -11.75 -4.64 -5.57
C PHE A 212 -11.86 -5.85 -6.51
N GLN A 213 -12.24 -7.01 -5.97
CA GLN A 213 -12.51 -8.23 -6.73
C GLN A 213 -13.63 -8.02 -7.75
N GLU A 214 -14.77 -7.49 -7.30
CA GLU A 214 -15.96 -7.29 -8.12
C GLU A 214 -15.71 -6.33 -9.30
N VAL A 215 -15.02 -5.23 -9.03
CA VAL A 215 -14.85 -4.13 -9.99
C VAL A 215 -13.67 -4.36 -10.94
N TYR A 216 -12.56 -4.91 -10.44
CA TYR A 216 -11.30 -4.93 -11.19
C TYR A 216 -10.77 -6.31 -11.52
N CYS A 217 -11.29 -7.38 -10.92
CA CYS A 217 -10.76 -8.74 -11.11
C CYS A 217 -11.65 -9.66 -11.95
N ASN A 218 -12.83 -9.18 -12.38
CA ASN A 218 -13.78 -9.92 -13.23
C ASN A 218 -13.65 -9.57 -14.71
#